data_AF-A0A2Y9DWK7-F1
#
_entry.id   AF-A0A2Y9DWK7-F1
#
_cell.length_a   1.000
_cell.length_b   1.000
_cell.length_c   1.000
_cell.angle_alpha   90.00
_cell.angle_beta   90.00
_cell.angle_gamma   90.00
#
_symmetry.space_group_name_H-M   'P 1'
#
loop_
_entity.id
_entity.type
_entity.pdbx_description
1 polymer ?
#
loop_
_entity_poly.entity_id
_entity_poly.type
_entity_poly.pdbx_seq_one_letter_code
_entity_poly.pdbx_strand_id
1 'polypeptide(L)'
;MVDWKDPRQPFQNHNSWQHATIFGFFLLSGLVDLISQVWLARQSIKLEQAGTVLALAVLLLQMVAHIEHKNALEIRTHSLLLLPIFLLVLVLTTEVWVPSQPSLWVFKIWLLLVFGSWMLQMTSMLYAPLSSQPWRADSPEDLAFLTIFFCWHLAIQAAVLTVVYALCSLWHRRCSSCIEVPSTRYQPCPTDPSSEELEKLRVEAVLQDGNI
;
A
#
# COMPACT_ATOMS: atom_id res chain seq x y z
N MET A 1 -3.16 -36.73 24.26
CA MET A 1 -3.99 -37.83 23.71
C MET A 1 -5.33 -37.22 23.32
N VAL A 2 -5.74 -37.30 22.06
CA VAL A 2 -7.00 -36.70 21.56
C VAL A 2 -8.13 -37.65 21.90
N ASP A 3 -9.06 -37.23 22.75
CA ASP A 3 -10.29 -37.97 23.06
C ASP A 3 -11.37 -37.71 22.00
N TRP A 4 -11.44 -38.60 21.01
CA TRP A 4 -12.38 -38.53 19.88
C TRP A 4 -13.86 -38.73 20.26
N LYS A 5 -14.17 -39.00 21.54
CA LYS A 5 -15.55 -39.22 22.01
C LYS A 5 -16.16 -38.03 22.75
N ASP A 6 -15.39 -36.98 23.05
CA ASP A 6 -15.91 -35.79 23.71
C ASP A 6 -16.49 -34.79 22.67
N PRO A 7 -17.83 -34.59 22.62
CA PRO A 7 -18.45 -33.62 21.71
C PRO A 7 -18.09 -32.16 22.03
N ARG A 8 -17.44 -31.89 23.18
CA ARG A 8 -16.96 -30.57 23.60
C ARG A 8 -15.46 -30.40 23.45
N GLN A 9 -14.78 -31.33 22.78
CA GLN A 9 -13.34 -31.25 22.60
C GLN A 9 -12.98 -29.95 21.85
N PRO A 10 -12.25 -29.02 22.49
CA PRO A 10 -11.90 -27.76 21.84
C PRO A 10 -10.89 -28.03 20.73
N PHE A 11 -11.06 -27.35 19.59
CA PHE A 11 -10.07 -27.37 18.52
C PHE A 11 -8.71 -26.91 19.06
N GLN A 12 -7.72 -27.81 19.00
CA GLN A 12 -6.37 -27.50 19.46
C GLN A 12 -5.73 -26.46 18.52
N ASN A 13 -4.96 -25.54 19.10
CA ASN A 13 -4.18 -24.53 18.37
C ASN A 13 -5.03 -23.58 17.50
N HIS A 14 -6.27 -23.27 17.88
CA HIS A 14 -7.15 -22.35 17.15
C HIS A 14 -6.45 -21.03 16.77
N ASN A 15 -5.73 -20.41 17.71
CA ASN A 15 -5.00 -19.16 17.46
C ASN A 15 -3.92 -19.31 16.37
N SER A 16 -3.20 -20.44 16.35
CA SER A 16 -2.19 -20.72 15.33
C SER A 16 -2.80 -20.91 13.95
N TRP A 17 -3.97 -21.56 13.87
CA TRP A 17 -4.72 -21.71 12.62
C TRP A 17 -5.26 -20.39 12.10
N GLN A 18 -5.74 -19.50 12.98
CA GLN A 18 -6.15 -18.13 12.59
C GLN A 18 -4.97 -17.38 11.96
N HIS A 19 -3.81 -17.36 12.62
CA HIS A 19 -2.61 -16.68 12.12
C HIS A 19 -2.10 -17.30 10.81
N ALA A 20 -2.06 -18.63 10.72
CA ALA A 20 -1.68 -19.34 9.49
C ALA A 20 -2.60 -18.96 8.32
N THR A 21 -3.91 -18.83 8.57
CA THR A 21 -4.88 -18.40 7.56
C THR A 21 -4.59 -16.98 7.10
N ILE A 22 -4.46 -16.03 8.04
CA ILE A 22 -4.17 -14.62 7.72
C ILE A 22 -2.89 -14.52 6.88
N PHE A 23 -1.78 -15.06 7.37
CA PHE A 23 -0.50 -14.99 6.67
C PHE A 23 -0.50 -15.74 5.34
N GLY A 24 -1.23 -16.86 5.26
CA GLY A 24 -1.41 -17.62 4.02
C GLY A 24 -2.08 -16.79 2.92
N PHE A 25 -3.15 -16.07 3.24
CA PHE A 25 -3.84 -15.20 2.27
C PHE A 25 -3.00 -13.98 1.86
N PHE A 26 -2.25 -13.38 2.78
CA PHE A 26 -1.31 -12.31 2.41
C PHE A 26 -0.17 -12.82 1.52
N LEU A 27 0.37 -14.02 1.80
CA LEU A 27 1.37 -14.66 0.95
C LEU A 27 0.81 -14.93 -0.45
N LEU A 28 -0.42 -15.46 -0.54
CA LEU A 28 -1.10 -15.69 -1.82
C LEU A 28 -1.29 -14.38 -2.60
N SER A 29 -1.69 -13.29 -1.93
CA SER A 29 -1.76 -11.97 -2.57
C SER A 29 -0.41 -11.54 -3.13
N GLY A 30 0.67 -11.67 -2.35
CA GLY A 30 2.01 -11.34 -2.83
C GLY A 30 2.48 -12.22 -3.99
N LEU A 31 2.09 -13.50 -4.03
CA LEU A 31 2.35 -14.38 -5.17
C LEU A 31 1.58 -13.95 -6.41
N VAL A 32 0.32 -13.53 -6.26
CA VAL A 32 -0.49 -12.97 -7.36
C VAL A 32 0.19 -11.72 -7.92
N ASP A 33 0.68 -10.84 -7.05
CA ASP A 33 1.41 -9.64 -7.46
C ASP A 33 2.69 -9.99 -8.23
N LEU A 34 3.47 -10.94 -7.71
CA LEU A 34 4.70 -11.41 -8.36
C LEU A 34 4.42 -12.02 -9.74
N ILE A 35 3.41 -12.89 -9.84
CA ILE A 35 3.04 -13.54 -11.11
C ILE A 35 2.56 -12.49 -12.11
N SER A 36 1.75 -11.52 -11.67
CA SER A 36 1.24 -10.43 -12.51
C SER A 36 2.37 -9.54 -13.06
N GLN A 37 3.37 -9.22 -12.24
CA GLN A 37 4.44 -8.31 -12.61
C GLN A 37 5.59 -8.97 -13.38
N VAL A 38 5.93 -10.22 -13.06
CA VAL A 38 7.13 -10.89 -13.59
C VAL A 38 6.80 -11.89 -14.70
N TRP A 39 5.70 -12.64 -14.56
CA TRP A 39 5.39 -13.75 -15.47
C TRP A 39 4.36 -13.40 -16.54
N LEU A 40 3.45 -12.46 -16.28
CA LEU A 40 2.48 -12.04 -17.28
C LEU A 40 3.11 -11.08 -18.29
N ALA A 41 2.80 -11.28 -19.58
CA ALA A 41 3.24 -10.37 -20.64
C ALA A 41 2.72 -8.92 -20.47
N ARG A 42 1.62 -8.75 -19.72
CA ARG A 42 1.07 -7.45 -19.34
C ARG A 42 0.59 -7.50 -17.90
N GLN A 43 1.08 -6.56 -17.09
CA GLN A 43 0.67 -6.42 -15.70
C GLN A 43 -0.86 -6.27 -15.58
N SER A 44 -1.46 -7.06 -14.70
CA SER A 44 -2.90 -7.03 -14.40
C SER A 44 -3.17 -6.37 -13.06
N ILE A 45 -3.19 -5.03 -13.05
CA ILE A 45 -3.41 -4.21 -11.84
C ILE A 45 -4.71 -4.62 -11.11
N LYS A 46 -5.76 -4.99 -11.86
CA LYS A 46 -7.03 -5.43 -11.28
C LYS A 46 -6.92 -6.74 -10.51
N LEU A 47 -6.07 -7.66 -10.98
CA LEU A 47 -5.86 -8.95 -10.31
C LEU A 47 -5.07 -8.77 -9.02
N GLU A 48 -4.03 -7.93 -9.05
CA GLU A 48 -3.23 -7.53 -7.88
C GLU A 48 -4.11 -6.90 -6.79
N GLN A 49 -4.95 -5.94 -7.19
CA GLN A 49 -5.91 -5.29 -6.29
C GLN A 49 -6.93 -6.30 -5.73
N ALA A 50 -7.47 -7.19 -6.57
CA ALA A 50 -8.43 -8.21 -6.10
C ALA A 50 -7.80 -9.17 -5.07
N GLY A 51 -6.54 -9.59 -5.29
CA GLY A 51 -5.78 -10.39 -4.32
C GLY A 51 -5.62 -9.67 -2.99
N THR A 52 -5.26 -8.39 -3.03
CA THR A 52 -5.08 -7.57 -1.82
C THR A 52 -6.40 -7.37 -1.07
N VAL A 53 -7.50 -7.08 -1.79
CA VAL A 53 -8.85 -6.94 -1.20
C VAL A 53 -9.26 -8.24 -0.53
N LEU A 54 -9.02 -9.39 -1.16
CA LEU A 54 -9.35 -10.70 -0.59
C LEU A 54 -8.55 -10.96 0.69
N ALA A 55 -7.25 -10.68 0.70
CA ALA A 55 -6.41 -10.85 1.88
C ALA A 55 -6.89 -9.97 3.06
N LEU A 56 -7.22 -8.71 2.79
CA LEU A 56 -7.75 -7.79 3.81
C LEU A 56 -9.16 -8.19 4.28
N ALA A 57 -10.01 -8.72 3.40
CA ALA A 57 -11.33 -9.22 3.78
C ALA A 57 -11.22 -10.44 4.70
N VAL A 58 -10.28 -11.37 4.41
CA VAL A 58 -9.99 -12.50 5.29
C VAL A 58 -9.43 -12.01 6.63
N LEU A 59 -8.51 -11.05 6.63
CA LEU A 59 -8.01 -10.43 7.86
C LEU A 59 -9.17 -9.85 8.71
N LEU A 60 -10.09 -9.12 8.07
CA LEU A 60 -11.24 -8.53 8.76
C LEU A 60 -12.12 -9.62 9.40
N LEU A 61 -12.45 -10.67 8.64
CA LEU A 61 -13.26 -11.78 9.12
C LEU A 61 -12.59 -12.51 10.31
N GLN A 62 -11.29 -12.79 10.19
CA GLN A 62 -10.53 -13.43 11.25
C GLN A 62 -10.42 -12.54 12.49
N MET A 63 -10.30 -11.22 12.32
CA MET A 63 -10.25 -10.27 13.43
C MET A 63 -11.56 -10.22 14.23
N VAL A 64 -12.72 -10.29 13.56
CA VAL A 64 -14.01 -10.38 14.25
C VAL A 64 -14.07 -11.64 15.12
N ALA A 65 -13.70 -12.80 14.57
CA ALA A 65 -13.66 -14.04 15.33
C ALA A 65 -12.59 -14.03 16.44
N HIS A 66 -11.48 -13.33 16.24
CA HIS A 66 -10.38 -13.25 17.21
C HIS A 66 -10.77 -12.54 18.51
N ILE A 67 -11.68 -11.58 18.44
CA ILE A 67 -12.03 -10.68 19.54
C ILE A 67 -12.96 -11.36 20.57
N GLU A 68 -13.79 -12.33 20.17
CA GLU A 68 -14.88 -12.91 20.98
C GLU A 68 -14.44 -13.56 22.31
N HIS A 69 -13.16 -13.91 22.46
CA HIS A 69 -12.65 -14.64 23.62
C HIS A 69 -11.53 -13.89 24.36
N LYS A 70 -11.45 -12.57 24.17
CA LYS A 70 -10.35 -11.73 24.65
C LYS A 70 -10.76 -10.88 25.86
N ASN A 71 -9.80 -10.32 26.58
CA ASN A 71 -10.10 -9.41 27.69
C ASN A 71 -10.60 -8.04 27.17
N ALA A 72 -11.20 -7.22 28.04
CA ALA A 72 -11.82 -5.95 27.63
C ALA A 72 -10.84 -4.98 26.95
N LEU A 73 -9.58 -4.95 27.40
CA LEU A 73 -8.52 -4.13 26.79
C LEU A 73 -8.22 -4.62 25.37
N GLU A 74 -7.93 -5.90 25.19
CA GLU A 74 -7.68 -6.53 23.90
C GLU A 74 -8.86 -6.31 22.96
N ILE A 75 -10.09 -6.53 23.44
CA ILE A 75 -11.31 -6.27 22.65
C ILE A 75 -11.31 -4.83 22.15
N ARG A 76 -11.06 -3.85 23.03
CA ARG A 76 -11.10 -2.42 22.67
C ARG A 76 -10.00 -2.08 21.66
N THR A 77 -8.77 -2.51 21.88
CA THR A 77 -7.62 -2.19 21.01
C THR A 77 -7.79 -2.80 19.61
N HIS A 78 -8.25 -4.06 19.54
CA HIS A 78 -8.52 -4.72 18.26
C HIS A 78 -9.77 -4.15 17.56
N SER A 79 -10.80 -3.74 18.31
CA SER A 79 -11.97 -3.06 17.74
C SER A 79 -11.59 -1.73 17.07
N LEU A 80 -10.63 -0.99 17.65
CA LEU A 80 -10.10 0.22 17.02
C LEU A 80 -9.31 -0.08 15.74
N LEU A 81 -8.66 -1.24 15.65
CA LEU A 81 -7.98 -1.72 14.44
C LEU A 81 -8.95 -2.20 13.35
N LEU A 82 -10.15 -2.72 13.71
CA LEU A 82 -11.17 -3.13 12.74
C LEU A 82 -11.61 -1.97 11.84
N LEU A 83 -11.69 -0.75 12.39
CA LEU A 83 -12.11 0.44 11.64
C LEU A 83 -11.22 0.73 10.42
N PRO A 84 -9.89 0.92 10.53
CA PRO A 84 -9.03 1.14 9.37
C PRO A 84 -8.98 -0.06 8.43
N ILE A 85 -9.05 -1.31 8.91
CA ILE A 85 -9.10 -2.50 8.04
C ILE A 85 -10.37 -2.47 7.18
N PHE A 86 -11.54 -2.25 7.79
CA PHE A 86 -12.81 -2.17 7.08
C PHE A 86 -12.81 -1.06 6.03
N LEU A 87 -12.30 0.12 6.40
CA LEU A 87 -12.17 1.25 5.47
C LEU A 87 -11.18 0.94 4.34
N LEU A 88 -10.08 0.23 4.60
CA LEU A 88 -9.14 -0.20 3.56
C LEU A 88 -9.80 -1.16 2.56
N VAL A 89 -10.57 -2.14 3.04
CA VAL A 89 -11.33 -3.06 2.18
C VAL A 89 -12.31 -2.26 1.31
N LEU A 90 -13.03 -1.30 1.91
CA LEU A 90 -13.97 -0.45 1.17
C LEU A 90 -13.25 0.38 0.10
N VAL A 91 -12.18 1.09 0.46
CA VAL A 91 -11.43 1.96 -0.46
C VAL A 91 -10.82 1.16 -1.61
N LEU A 92 -10.16 0.04 -1.33
CA LEU A 92 -9.58 -0.80 -2.37
C LEU A 92 -10.65 -1.42 -3.27
N THR A 93 -11.78 -1.84 -2.71
CA THR A 93 -12.92 -2.32 -3.51
C THR A 93 -13.42 -1.20 -4.42
N THR A 94 -13.60 0.02 -3.90
CA THR A 94 -14.04 1.16 -4.72
C THR A 94 -13.04 1.52 -5.82
N GLU A 95 -11.74 1.37 -5.56
CA GLU A 95 -10.67 1.65 -6.53
C GLU A 95 -10.67 0.67 -7.70
N VAL A 96 -11.12 -0.58 -7.50
CA VAL A 96 -11.30 -1.58 -8.57
C VAL A 96 -12.38 -1.14 -9.57
N TRP A 97 -13.44 -0.49 -9.09
CA TRP A 97 -14.56 -0.03 -9.92
C TRP A 97 -14.29 1.36 -10.53
N VAL A 98 -13.72 2.27 -9.74
CA VAL A 98 -13.47 3.66 -10.14
C VAL A 98 -11.98 3.98 -9.97
N PRO A 99 -11.14 3.50 -10.90
CA PRO A 99 -9.71 3.83 -10.88
C PRO A 99 -9.51 5.33 -11.12
N SER A 100 -8.36 5.85 -10.65
CA SER A 100 -7.85 7.20 -10.96
C SER A 100 -8.43 8.39 -10.18
N GLN A 101 -9.02 8.19 -9.00
CA GLN A 101 -9.36 9.29 -8.09
C GLN A 101 -8.22 9.58 -7.10
N PRO A 102 -7.56 10.76 -7.15
CA PRO A 102 -6.43 11.07 -6.28
C PRO A 102 -6.80 11.16 -4.79
N SER A 103 -8.04 11.53 -4.46
CA SER A 103 -8.55 11.55 -3.08
C SER A 103 -8.54 10.15 -2.44
N LEU A 104 -8.95 9.12 -3.20
CA LEU A 104 -8.92 7.73 -2.74
C LEU A 104 -7.49 7.25 -2.48
N TRP A 105 -6.53 7.73 -3.27
CA TRP A 105 -5.12 7.39 -3.08
C TRP A 105 -4.57 7.95 -1.77
N VAL A 106 -4.78 9.25 -1.52
CA VAL A 106 -4.34 9.89 -0.28
C VAL A 106 -5.00 9.23 0.93
N PHE A 107 -6.32 8.96 0.84
CA PHE A 107 -7.06 8.32 1.91
C PHE A 107 -6.58 6.88 2.17
N LYS A 108 -6.34 6.09 1.12
CA LYS A 108 -5.74 4.75 1.21
C LYS A 108 -4.40 4.77 1.93
N ILE A 109 -3.49 5.67 1.54
CA ILE A 109 -2.16 5.78 2.16
C ILE A 109 -2.27 6.18 3.63
N TRP A 110 -3.14 7.14 3.96
CA TRP A 110 -3.40 7.51 5.34
C TRP A 110 -3.93 6.33 6.18
N LEU A 111 -4.89 5.56 5.65
CA LEU A 111 -5.41 4.37 6.32
C LEU A 111 -4.35 3.28 6.51
N LEU A 112 -3.47 3.07 5.52
CA LEU A 112 -2.36 2.11 5.65
C LEU A 112 -1.36 2.54 6.73
N LEU A 113 -1.07 3.84 6.82
CA LEU A 113 -0.22 4.39 7.90
C LEU A 113 -0.86 4.17 9.27
N VAL A 114 -2.15 4.49 9.42
CA VAL A 114 -2.90 4.24 10.66
C VAL A 114 -2.91 2.75 11.00
N PHE A 115 -3.25 1.87 10.06
CA PHE A 115 -3.29 0.42 10.27
C PHE A 115 -1.93 -0.12 10.75
N GLY A 116 -0.85 0.19 10.02
CA GLY A 116 0.48 -0.32 10.32
C GLY A 116 1.05 0.23 11.63
N SER A 117 0.91 1.53 11.87
CA SER A 117 1.42 2.15 13.10
C SER A 117 0.59 1.78 14.33
N TRP A 118 -0.73 1.60 14.19
CA TRP A 118 -1.56 1.08 15.27
C TRP A 118 -1.19 -0.36 15.62
N MET A 119 -0.91 -1.22 14.64
CA MET A 119 -0.40 -2.58 14.90
C MET A 119 0.88 -2.57 15.75
N LEU A 120 1.85 -1.69 15.43
CA LEU A 120 3.06 -1.51 16.24
C LEU A 120 2.76 -0.96 17.64
N GLN A 121 1.78 -0.06 17.75
CA GLN A 121 1.37 0.48 19.03
C GLN A 121 0.68 -0.60 19.89
N MET A 122 -0.17 -1.44 19.30
CA MET A 122 -0.85 -2.54 19.99
C MET A 122 0.15 -3.53 20.56
N THR A 123 1.18 -3.91 19.80
CA THR A 123 2.21 -4.83 20.30
C THR A 123 2.96 -4.24 21.51
N SER A 124 3.24 -2.93 21.48
CA SER A 124 3.80 -2.23 22.63
C SER A 124 2.83 -2.23 23.83
N MET A 125 1.54 -1.96 23.62
CA MET A 125 0.55 -1.92 24.70
C MET A 125 0.32 -3.29 25.36
N LEU A 126 0.30 -4.36 24.57
CA LEU A 126 -0.08 -5.70 25.02
C LEU A 126 1.11 -6.52 25.56
N TYR A 127 2.30 -6.36 24.99
CA TYR A 127 3.44 -7.24 25.29
C TYR A 127 4.63 -6.52 25.93
N ALA A 128 4.82 -5.22 25.67
CA ALA A 128 6.00 -4.48 26.13
C ALA A 128 5.63 -3.02 26.44
N PRO A 129 4.87 -2.77 27.52
CA PRO A 129 4.37 -1.44 27.82
C PRO A 129 5.54 -0.49 28.07
N LEU A 130 5.65 0.55 27.22
CA LEU A 130 6.69 1.59 27.31
C LEU A 130 6.59 2.38 28.62
N SER A 131 5.37 2.53 29.12
CA SER A 131 5.08 2.93 30.49
C SER A 131 5.26 1.68 31.35
N SER A 132 6.18 1.70 32.31
CA SER A 132 6.39 0.60 33.27
C SER A 132 5.13 0.17 34.04
N GLN A 133 4.03 0.91 33.90
CA GLN A 133 2.72 0.58 34.42
C GLN A 133 1.82 -0.05 33.34
N PRO A 134 1.30 -1.28 33.56
CA PRO A 134 0.42 -1.94 32.61
C PRO A 134 -0.98 -1.29 32.58
N TRP A 135 -1.60 -1.33 31.41
CA TRP A 135 -2.99 -0.90 31.19
C TRP A 135 -3.96 -1.79 31.95
N ARG A 136 -4.96 -1.21 32.62
CA ARG A 136 -5.94 -1.98 33.40
C ARG A 136 -7.19 -2.25 32.57
N ALA A 137 -7.43 -3.51 32.24
CA ALA A 137 -8.60 -3.92 31.46
C ALA A 137 -9.94 -3.66 32.16
N ASP A 138 -9.94 -3.59 33.50
CA ASP A 138 -11.15 -3.41 34.32
C ASP A 138 -11.47 -1.93 34.59
N SER A 139 -10.59 -1.00 34.19
CA SER A 139 -10.77 0.44 34.40
C SER A 139 -11.54 1.04 33.22
N PRO A 140 -12.79 1.52 33.41
CA PRO A 140 -13.53 2.19 32.34
C PRO A 140 -12.84 3.49 31.89
N GLU A 141 -12.06 4.13 32.76
CA GLU A 141 -11.28 5.32 32.45
C GLU A 141 -10.13 5.01 31.48
N ASP A 142 -9.38 3.93 31.72
CA ASP A 142 -8.29 3.47 30.86
C ASP A 142 -8.82 3.12 29.45
N LEU A 143 -9.96 2.44 29.39
CA LEU A 143 -10.64 2.06 28.14
C LEU A 143 -11.16 3.28 27.36
N ALA A 144 -11.70 4.28 28.05
CA ALA A 144 -12.13 5.53 27.43
C ALA A 144 -10.92 6.32 26.89
N PHE A 145 -9.85 6.40 27.69
CA PHE A 145 -8.61 7.08 27.31
C PHE A 145 -7.95 6.43 26.10
N LEU A 146 -8.01 5.10 25.96
CA LEU A 146 -7.51 4.40 24.77
C LEU A 146 -8.18 4.87 23.47
N THR A 147 -9.45 5.23 23.53
CA THR A 147 -10.20 5.73 22.36
C THR A 147 -9.79 7.14 22.02
N ILE A 148 -9.63 8.00 23.04
CA ILE A 148 -9.10 9.35 22.88
C ILE A 148 -7.70 9.29 22.27
N PHE A 149 -6.85 8.40 22.79
CA PHE A 149 -5.50 8.17 22.28
C PHE A 149 -5.52 7.75 20.81
N PHE A 150 -6.42 6.85 20.43
CA PHE A 150 -6.60 6.47 19.02
C PHE A 150 -7.04 7.65 18.15
N CYS A 151 -7.96 8.49 18.60
CA CYS A 151 -8.36 9.69 17.85
C CYS A 151 -7.18 10.66 17.64
N TRP A 152 -6.34 10.86 18.65
CA TRP A 152 -5.10 11.64 18.49
C TRP A 152 -4.12 10.97 17.54
N HIS A 153 -4.01 9.64 17.58
CA HIS A 153 -3.19 8.88 16.65
C HIS A 153 -3.64 9.10 15.19
N LEU A 154 -4.95 9.08 14.91
CA LEU A 154 -5.50 9.40 13.58
C LEU A 154 -5.05 10.80 13.10
N ALA A 155 -5.15 11.81 13.98
CA ALA A 155 -4.75 13.18 13.68
C ALA A 155 -3.23 13.30 13.43
N ILE A 156 -2.41 12.63 14.24
CA ILE A 156 -0.95 12.59 14.08
C ILE A 156 -0.58 11.95 12.73
N GLN A 157 -1.20 10.83 12.35
CA GLN A 157 -0.92 10.20 11.06
C GLN A 157 -1.31 11.09 9.87
N ALA A 158 -2.38 11.88 9.99
CA ALA A 158 -2.75 12.86 8.97
C ALA A 158 -1.71 13.99 8.88
N ALA A 159 -1.21 14.48 10.03
CA ALA A 159 -0.17 15.48 10.08
C ALA A 159 1.15 14.95 9.47
N VAL A 160 1.56 13.72 9.80
CA VAL A 160 2.74 13.06 9.23
C VAL A 160 2.62 12.98 7.70
N LEU A 161 1.49 12.51 7.18
CA LEU A 161 1.26 12.44 5.74
C LEU A 161 1.35 13.83 5.07
N THR A 162 0.78 14.85 5.71
CA THR A 162 0.81 16.24 5.23
C THR A 162 2.24 16.78 5.20
N VAL A 163 3.03 16.54 6.26
CA VAL A 163 4.43 16.97 6.33
C VAL A 163 5.26 16.28 5.26
N VAL A 164 5.12 14.97 5.09
CA VAL A 164 5.82 14.22 4.03
C VAL A 164 5.47 14.78 2.65
N TYR A 165 4.18 14.99 2.38
CA TYR A 165 3.73 15.57 1.12
C TYR A 165 4.31 16.97 0.88
N ALA A 166 4.29 17.84 1.90
CA ALA A 166 4.86 19.19 1.83
C ALA A 166 6.37 19.15 1.56
N LEU A 167 7.12 18.29 2.25
CA LEU A 167 8.56 18.12 2.05
C LEU A 167 8.88 17.63 0.64
N CYS A 168 8.15 16.63 0.13
CA CYS A 168 8.30 16.14 -1.23
C CYS A 168 7.99 17.23 -2.27
N SER A 169 6.95 18.04 -2.05
CA SER A 169 6.59 19.14 -2.94
C SER A 169 7.65 20.24 -2.95
N LEU A 170 8.17 20.62 -1.78
CA LEU A 170 9.24 21.60 -1.65
C LEU A 170 10.54 21.11 -2.31
N TRP A 171 10.88 19.83 -2.09
CA TRP A 171 12.03 19.20 -2.73
C TRP A 171 11.89 19.21 -4.25
N HIS A 172 10.75 18.74 -4.77
CA HIS A 172 10.48 18.73 -6.20
C HIS A 172 10.59 20.13 -6.81
N ARG A 173 9.97 21.15 -6.18
CA ARG A 173 10.07 22.55 -6.64
C ARG A 173 11.51 23.05 -6.63
N ARG A 174 12.28 22.80 -5.57
CA ARG A 174 13.69 23.21 -5.48
C ARG A 174 14.57 22.51 -6.50
N CYS A 175 14.42 21.20 -6.69
CA CYS A 175 15.18 20.46 -7.68
C CYS A 175 14.82 20.86 -9.12
N SER A 176 13.55 21.11 -9.43
CA SER A 176 13.14 21.63 -10.74
C SER A 176 13.74 23.02 -11.00
N SER A 177 13.73 23.91 -10.00
CA SER A 177 14.36 25.24 -10.13
C SER A 177 15.89 25.19 -10.22
N CYS A 178 16.53 24.14 -9.70
CA CYS A 178 17.98 23.92 -9.87
C CYS A 178 18.36 23.28 -11.22
N ILE A 179 17.42 22.60 -11.88
CA ILE A 179 17.64 21.96 -13.20
C ILE A 179 17.30 22.91 -14.36
N GLU A 180 16.55 24.00 -14.12
CA GLU A 180 16.44 25.13 -15.06
C GLU A 180 17.75 25.95 -15.10
N VAL A 181 18.78 25.38 -15.73
CA VAL A 181 19.99 26.06 -16.21
C VAL A 181 19.79 26.34 -17.72
N PRO A 182 20.21 27.51 -18.24
CA PRO A 182 19.49 28.23 -19.28
C PRO A 182 19.44 27.45 -20.59
N SER A 183 18.27 27.51 -21.24
CA SER A 183 18.06 27.27 -22.68
C SER A 183 19.36 27.40 -23.47
N THR A 184 20.09 26.30 -23.66
CA THR A 184 20.95 26.16 -24.81
C THR A 184 19.99 26.19 -25.97
N ARG A 185 19.93 27.37 -26.60
CA ARG A 185 19.27 27.62 -27.87
C ARG A 185 19.62 26.43 -28.77
N TYR A 186 18.70 25.48 -28.91
CA TYR A 186 18.78 24.48 -29.96
C TYR A 186 18.73 25.29 -31.25
N GLN A 187 19.90 25.50 -31.83
CA GLN A 187 20.01 26.06 -33.16
C GLN A 187 19.48 24.95 -34.08
N PRO A 188 18.35 25.15 -34.77
CA PRO A 188 17.89 24.17 -35.74
C PRO A 188 19.03 23.93 -36.73
N CYS A 189 19.35 22.67 -37.00
CA CYS A 189 20.29 22.32 -38.05
C CYS A 189 19.77 22.94 -39.35
N PRO A 190 20.58 23.73 -40.11
CA PRO A 190 20.14 24.28 -41.38
C PRO A 190 19.71 23.12 -42.26
N THR A 191 18.40 23.03 -42.52
CA THR A 191 17.83 22.04 -43.42
C THR A 191 17.84 22.64 -44.81
N ASP A 192 19.02 22.99 -45.31
CA ASP A 192 19.22 23.17 -46.74
C ASP A 192 19.85 21.90 -47.27
N PRO A 193 19.12 21.06 -48.02
CA PRO A 193 19.79 20.10 -48.88
C PRO A 193 20.50 20.94 -49.94
N SER A 194 21.82 21.10 -49.82
CA SER A 194 22.60 21.68 -50.91
C SER A 194 22.28 20.89 -52.17
N SER A 195 21.66 21.56 -53.14
CA SER A 195 21.31 21.01 -54.45
C SER A 195 22.53 20.40 -55.15
N GLU A 196 23.73 20.83 -54.76
CA GLU A 196 25.02 20.33 -55.25
C GLU A 196 25.29 18.88 -54.87
N GLU A 197 24.99 18.43 -53.63
CA GLU A 197 25.22 17.04 -53.22
C GLU A 197 24.24 16.09 -53.91
N LEU A 198 22.99 16.55 -54.11
CA LEU A 198 21.96 15.79 -54.83
C LEU A 198 22.22 15.74 -56.35
N GLU A 199 22.79 16.80 -56.94
CA GLU A 199 23.26 16.76 -58.34
C GLU A 199 24.47 15.86 -58.51
N LYS A 200 25.42 15.90 -57.57
CA LYS A 200 26.64 15.07 -57.62
C LYS A 200 26.31 13.57 -57.56
N LEU A 201 25.40 13.17 -56.68
CA LEU A 201 24.89 11.79 -56.59
C LEU A 201 24.08 11.38 -57.83
N ARG A 202 23.36 12.32 -58.46
CA ARG A 202 22.63 12.07 -59.71
C ARG A 202 23.57 11.88 -60.90
N VAL A 203 24.65 12.66 -60.97
CA VAL A 203 25.68 12.55 -62.01
C VAL A 203 26.47 11.24 -61.85
N GLU A 204 26.80 10.84 -60.62
CA GLU A 204 27.44 9.53 -60.36
C GLU A 204 26.54 8.34 -60.73
N ALA A 205 25.24 8.42 -60.46
CA ALA A 205 24.29 7.37 -60.82
C ALA A 205 24.12 7.22 -62.35
N VAL A 206 24.14 8.33 -63.11
CA VAL A 206 24.05 8.30 -64.58
C VAL A 206 25.33 7.76 -65.23
N LEU A 207 26.50 7.99 -64.63
CA LEU A 207 27.77 7.45 -65.12
C LEU A 207 27.92 5.94 -64.90
N GLN A 208 27.24 5.36 -63.89
CA GLN A 208 27.25 3.91 -63.66
C GLN A 208 26.29 3.14 -64.56
N ASP A 209 25.20 3.76 -65.03
CA ASP A 209 24.19 3.12 -65.89
C ASP A 209 24.53 3.19 -67.39
N GLY A 210 25.51 4.03 -67.77
CA GLY A 210 25.97 4.21 -69.15
C GLY A 210 27.14 3.33 -69.59
N ASN A 211 27.58 2.37 -68.78
CA ASN A 211 28.77 1.54 -69.06
C ASN A 211 28.48 0.03 -69.15
N ILE A 212 27.37 -0.34 -69.78
CA ILE A 212 27.09 -1.70 -70.27
C ILE A 212 26.94 -1.67 -71.79
#